data_AF-A0A6N6TDS4-F1
#
_entry.id   AF-A0A6N6TDS4-F1
#
_cell.length_a   1.000
_cell.length_b   1.000
_cell.length_c   1.000
_cell.angle_alpha   90.00
_cell.angle_beta   90.00
_cell.angle_gamma   90.00
#
_symmetry.space_group_name_H-M   'P 1'
#
loop_
_entity.id
_entity.type
_entity.pdbx_description
1 polymer ?
#
loop_
_entity_poly.entity_id
_entity_poly.type
_entity_poly.pdbx_seq_one_letter_code
_entity_poly.pdbx_strand_id
1 'polypeptide(L)' 'MHKWHGIAEKTDFVSFNHLRETFSSADYVRPYTIFNVGGNNYRIITVVRYCDHKIFIRWVLTHREYDEWFGIYRKGKA' A
#
# COMPACT_ATOMS: atom_id res chain seq x y z
N MET A 1 -0.71 5.95 -11.21
CA MET A 1 -1.50 6.63 -10.15
C MET A 1 -3.00 6.54 -10.43
N HIS A 2 -3.52 7.17 -11.49
CA HIS A 2 -4.97 7.15 -11.79
C HIS A 2 -5.60 5.76 -11.87
N LYS A 3 -4.96 4.79 -12.54
CA LYS A 3 -5.48 3.41 -12.60
C LYS A 3 -5.62 2.77 -11.22
N TRP A 4 -4.63 2.93 -10.34
CA TRP A 4 -4.68 2.39 -8.99
C TRP A 4 -5.81 3.04 -8.19
N HIS A 5 -5.91 4.38 -8.23
CA HIS A 5 -6.95 5.12 -7.52
C HIS A 5 -8.35 4.70 -7.97
N GLY A 6 -8.61 4.67 -9.29
CA GLY A 6 -9.93 4.33 -9.81
C GLY A 6 -10.36 2.89 -9.54
N ILE A 7 -9.43 1.94 -9.38
CA ILE A 7 -9.73 0.58 -8.92
C ILE A 7 -9.99 0.58 -7.41
N ALA A 8 -9.10 1.20 -6.64
CA ALA A 8 -9.19 1.25 -5.18
C ALA A 8 -10.46 1.96 -4.67
N GLU A 9 -10.96 2.95 -5.41
CA GLU A 9 -12.18 3.70 -5.10
C GLU A 9 -13.46 2.92 -5.43
N LYS A 10 -13.41 1.97 -6.36
CA LYS A 10 -14.59 1.22 -6.85
C LYS A 10 -14.73 -0.18 -6.26
N THR A 11 -13.78 -0.60 -5.43
CA THR A 11 -13.73 -1.96 -4.91
C THR A 11 -13.70 -1.95 -3.38
N ASP A 12 -14.73 -2.54 -2.79
CA ASP A 12 -14.79 -2.78 -1.35
C ASP A 12 -14.00 -4.04 -0.99
N PHE A 13 -12.76 -3.84 -0.54
CA PHE A 13 -11.94 -4.95 -0.06
C PHE A 13 -12.42 -5.42 1.32
N VAL A 14 -12.55 -6.74 1.49
CA VAL A 14 -13.02 -7.37 2.75
C VAL A 14 -11.87 -8.04 3.52
N SER A 15 -10.74 -8.28 2.86
CA SER A 15 -9.53 -8.84 3.47
C SER A 15 -8.30 -8.52 2.64
N PHE A 16 -7.12 -8.71 3.22
CA PHE A 16 -5.86 -8.56 2.47
C PHE A 16 -5.75 -9.57 1.32
N ASN A 17 -6.28 -10.78 1.47
CA ASN A 17 -6.27 -11.78 0.40
C ASN A 17 -7.12 -11.33 -0.79
N HIS A 18 -8.35 -10.85 -0.54
CA HIS A 18 -9.21 -10.29 -1.60
C HIS A 18 -8.56 -9.08 -2.28
N LEU A 19 -7.88 -8.23 -1.49
CA LEU A 19 -7.10 -7.11 -2.04
C LEU A 19 -5.96 -7.58 -2.95
N ARG A 20 -5.27 -8.67 -2.60
CA ARG A 20 -4.19 -9.23 -3.42
C ARG A 20 -4.68 -9.89 -4.71
N GLU A 21 -5.92 -10.35 -4.78
CA GLU A 21 -6.51 -10.83 -6.05
C GLU A 21 -6.58 -9.70 -7.09
N THR A 22 -6.79 -8.46 -6.63
CA THR A 22 -6.80 -7.27 -7.49
C THR A 22 -5.41 -6.65 -7.66
N PHE A 23 -4.65 -6.58 -6.58
CA PHE A 23 -3.32 -5.98 -6.52
C PHE A 23 -2.29 -7.04 -6.10
N SER A 24 -1.92 -7.92 -7.03
CA SER A 24 -1.03 -9.07 -6.75
C SER A 24 0.34 -8.70 -6.20
N SER A 25 0.83 -7.50 -6.52
CA SER A 25 2.10 -6.94 -6.01
C SER A 25 1.96 -6.19 -4.67
N ALA A 26 0.78 -6.21 -4.05
CA ALA A 26 0.59 -5.59 -2.74
C ALA A 26 1.30 -6.39 -1.65
N ASP A 27 1.98 -5.66 -0.76
CA ASP A 27 2.70 -6.22 0.38
C ASP A 27 2.14 -5.70 1.70
N TYR A 28 2.27 -6.50 2.74
CA TYR A 28 1.84 -6.14 4.10
C TYR A 28 3.04 -5.97 5.02
N VAL A 29 3.24 -4.73 5.48
CA VAL A 29 4.28 -4.35 6.45
C VAL A 29 3.59 -3.73 7.64
N ARG A 30 3.15 -4.56 8.61
CA ARG A 30 2.29 -4.15 9.73
C ARG A 30 2.73 -2.80 10.32
N PRO A 31 1.86 -1.77 10.38
CA PRO A 31 0.41 -1.83 10.09
C PRO A 31 0.00 -1.52 8.64
N TYR A 32 0.95 -1.33 7.74
CA TYR A 32 0.73 -0.77 6.41
C TYR A 32 0.53 -1.83 5.32
N THR A 33 -0.26 -1.47 4.31
CA THR A 33 -0.33 -2.14 3.01
C THR A 33 0.36 -1.27 1.97
N ILE A 34 1.31 -1.84 1.24
CA ILE A 34 2.16 -1.16 0.27
C ILE A 34 1.73 -1.55 -1.13
N PHE A 35 1.56 -0.56 -2.02
CA PHE A 35 1.22 -0.78 -3.42
C PHE A 35 2.30 -0.27 -4.36
N ASN A 36 2.66 -1.09 -5.35
CA ASN A 36 3.59 -0.70 -6.41
C ASN A 36 2.80 -0.05 -7.56
N VAL A 37 3.11 1.21 -7.90
CA VAL A 37 2.38 1.95 -8.95
C VAL A 37 3.32 2.65 -9.92
N GLY A 38 2.78 2.99 -11.10
CA GLY A 38 3.50 3.77 -12.11
C GLY A 38 4.70 3.04 -12.71
N GLY A 39 4.57 1.75 -13.00
CA GLY A 39 5.66 0.92 -13.53
C GLY A 39 6.73 0.60 -12.48
N ASN A 40 6.31 0.33 -11.24
CA ASN A 40 7.17 0.03 -10.10
C ASN A 40 8.01 1.21 -9.56
N ASN A 41 7.87 2.41 -10.12
CA ASN A 41 8.64 3.59 -9.72
C ASN A 41 8.25 4.18 -8.36
N TYR A 42 7.01 3.93 -7.91
CA TYR A 42 6.48 4.48 -6.67
C TYR A 42 5.87 3.41 -5.76
N ARG A 43 5.82 3.74 -4.46
CA ARG A 43 5.18 2.98 -3.38
C ARG A 43 4.13 3.84 -2.71
N ILE A 44 2.89 3.37 -2.71
CA ILE A 44 1.82 4.00 -1.93
C ILE A 44 1.73 3.22 -0.62
N ILE A 45 2.05 3.89 0.49
CA ILE A 45 1.97 3.33 1.82
C ILE A 45 0.59 3.68 2.39
N THR A 46 -0.18 2.66 2.75
CA THR A 46 -1.57 2.83 3.18
C THR A 46 -1.87 2.12 4.49
N VAL A 47 -2.94 2.53 5.17
CA VAL A 47 -3.62 1.72 6.18
C VAL A 47 -4.98 1.34 5.61
N VAL A 48 -5.24 0.04 5.49
CA VAL A 48 -6.53 -0.47 4.99
C VAL A 48 -7.38 -0.92 6.17
N ARG A 49 -8.58 -0.35 6.27
CA ARG A 49 -9.61 -0.75 7.22
C ARG A 49 -10.70 -1.52 6.49
N TYR A 50 -10.61 -2.85 6.55
CA TYR A 50 -11.55 -3.74 5.86
C TYR A 50 -12.97 -3.70 6.44
N CYS A 51 -13.14 -3.39 7.73
CA CYS A 51 -14.46 -3.26 8.35
C CYS A 51 -15.27 -2.04 7.85
N ASP A 52 -14.59 -0.98 7.44
CA ASP A 52 -15.22 0.27 6.99
C ASP A 52 -15.05 0.48 5.48
N HIS A 53 -14.41 -0.46 4.78
CA HIS A 53 -14.01 -0.36 3.38
C HIS A 53 -13.24 0.94 3.06
N LYS A 54 -12.33 1.34 3.96
CA LYS A 54 -11.55 2.59 3.83
C LYS A 54 -10.07 2.31 3.63
N ILE A 55 -9.47 3.02 2.68
CA ILE A 55 -8.01 3.04 2.46
C ILE A 55 -7.49 4.43 2.79
N PHE A 56 -6.61 4.52 3.78
CA PHE A 56 -5.96 5.76 4.18
C PHE A 56 -4.56 5.80 3.59
N ILE A 57 -4.33 6.72 2.65
CA ILE A 57 -2.98 6.98 2.12
C ILE A 57 -2.19 7.73 3.18
N ARG A 58 -1.00 7.21 3.51
CA ARG A 58 -0.09 7.84 4.48
C ARG A 58 1.05 8.54 3.75
N TRP A 59 1.67 7.85 2.80
CA TRP A 59 2.76 8.39 2.00
C TRP A 59 2.70 7.84 0.58
N VAL A 60 3.24 8.64 -0.34
CA VAL A 60 3.57 8.22 -1.71
C VAL A 60 5.04 8.51 -1.88
N LEU A 61 5.85 7.46 -2.03
CA LEU A 61 7.30 7.54 -2.08
C LEU A 61 7.79 7.00 -3.42
N THR A 62 8.93 7.49 -3.91
CA THR A 62 9.72 6.78 -4.92
C THR A 62 10.26 5.47 -4.35
N HIS A 63 10.75 4.57 -5.21
CA HIS A 63 11.42 3.35 -4.76
C HIS A 63 12.55 3.63 -3.77
N ARG A 64 13.42 4.60 -4.08
CA ARG A 64 14.57 4.95 -3.23
C ARG A 64 14.13 5.48 -1.87
N GLU A 65 13.17 6.40 -1.84
CA GLU A 65 12.64 6.95 -0.58
C GLU A 65 11.94 5.87 0.26
N TYR A 66 11.27 4.91 -0.38
CA TYR A 66 10.70 3.77 0.31
C TYR A 66 11.78 2.89 0.96
N ASP A 67 12.88 2.62 0.27
CA ASP A 67 13.97 1.80 0.83
C ASP A 67 14.60 2.48 2.06
N GLU A 68 14.83 3.79 1.98
CA GLU A 68 15.30 4.61 3.10
C GLU A 68 14.30 4.59 4.28
N TRP A 69 13.02 4.84 3.99
CA TRP A 69 11.94 4.78 4.98
C TRP A 69 11.86 3.40 5.64
N PHE A 70 11.93 2.33 4.85
CA PHE A 70 11.81 0.95 5.34
C PHE A 70 13.01 0.58 6.24
N GLY A 71 14.21 1.05 5.89
CA GLY A 71 15.41 0.89 6.72
C GLY A 71 15.26 1.55 8.09
N ILE A 72 14.76 2.79 8.14
CA ILE A 72 14.49 3.51 9.39
C ILE A 72 13.37 2.82 10.17
N TYR A 73 12.28 2.45 9.48
CA TYR A 73 11.12 1.80 10.07
C TYR A 73 11.47 0.48 10.78
N ARG A 74 12.35 -0.33 10.17
CA ARG A 74 12.84 -1.57 10.79
C ARG A 74 13.70 -1.30 12.02
N LYS A 75 14.57 -0.29 11.98
CA LYS A 75 15.44 0.06 13.12
C LYS A 75 14.64 0.54 14.34
N GLY A 76 13.57 1.31 14.11
CA GLY A 76 12.70 1.79 15.19
C GLY A 76 11.82 0.72 15.84
N LYS A 77 11.83 -0.52 15.32
CA LYS A 77 11.14 -1.69 15.90
C LYS A 77 12.08 -2.71 16.53
N ALA A 78 13.40 -2.50 16.45
CA ALA A 78 14.41 -3.35 17.07
C ALA A 78 14.58 -3.01 18.56
#